data_AF-A0AAV7EES9-F1
#
_entry.id   AF-A0AAV7EES9-F1
#
_cell.length_a   1.000
_cell.length_b   1.000
_cell.length_c   1.000
_cell.angle_alpha   90.00
_cell.angle_beta   90.00
_cell.angle_gamma   90.00
#
_symmetry.space_group_name_H-M   'P 1'
#
loop_
_entity.id
_entity.type
_entity.pdbx_description
1 polymer ?
#
loop_
_entity_poly.entity_id
_entity_poly.type
_entity_poly.pdbx_seq_one_letter_code
_entity_poly.pdbx_strand_id
1 'polypeptide(L)'
;MMISTYLKEVLRLLAKRSSKLTLFNHKHRPIQVSMATLRNLKIKTGSSKRIIKELRSYEKEVEKEAAKTADMKEKGADPHDLKQQENVLAESRMMIPDCRKRLEASLADLKATLEEVKESNQQGPEIDEAETMGMVE
;
A
#
# COMPACT_ATOMS: atom_id res chain seq x y z
N MET A 1 -47.81 -48.34 -24.54
CA MET A 1 -46.42 -48.80 -24.32
C MET A 1 -45.39 -47.66 -24.16
N MET A 2 -45.78 -46.42 -23.81
CA MET A 2 -44.87 -45.26 -23.71
C MET A 2 -44.48 -44.85 -22.27
N ILE A 3 -45.13 -45.43 -21.24
CA ILE A 3 -44.92 -45.05 -19.83
C ILE A 3 -43.72 -45.80 -19.23
N SER A 4 -43.45 -47.03 -19.67
CA SER A 4 -42.33 -47.86 -19.17
C SER A 4 -40.96 -47.32 -19.60
N THR A 5 -40.87 -46.70 -20.77
CA THR A 5 -39.63 -46.09 -21.28
C THR A 5 -39.29 -44.82 -20.51
N TYR A 6 -40.29 -43.96 -20.24
CA TYR A 6 -40.07 -42.71 -19.50
C TYR A 6 -39.58 -42.95 -18.07
N LEU A 7 -40.14 -43.95 -17.38
CA LEU A 7 -39.73 -44.29 -16.01
C LEU A 7 -38.31 -44.89 -15.97
N LYS A 8 -37.92 -45.66 -16.99
CA LYS A 8 -36.55 -46.19 -17.15
C LYS A 8 -35.54 -45.08 -17.44
N GLU A 9 -35.90 -44.09 -18.26
CA GLU A 9 -35.02 -42.96 -18.57
C GLU A 9 -34.85 -42.02 -17.37
N VAL A 10 -35.91 -41.79 -16.58
CA VAL A 10 -35.85 -41.00 -15.34
C VAL A 10 -35.00 -41.71 -14.27
N LEU A 11 -35.15 -43.02 -14.07
CA LEU A 11 -34.27 -43.78 -13.15
C LEU A 11 -32.81 -43.79 -13.63
N ARG A 12 -32.56 -43.88 -14.94
CA ARG A 12 -31.21 -43.81 -15.53
C ARG A 12 -30.58 -42.42 -15.38
N LEU A 13 -31.37 -41.35 -15.45
CA LEU A 13 -30.93 -39.97 -15.18
C LEU A 13 -30.66 -39.70 -13.70
N LEU A 14 -31.47 -40.25 -12.79
CA LEU A 14 -31.24 -40.15 -11.34
C LEU A 14 -29.99 -40.94 -10.90
N ALA A 15 -29.74 -42.12 -11.48
CA ALA A 15 -28.53 -42.92 -11.22
C ALA A 15 -27.24 -42.24 -11.73
N LYS A 16 -27.31 -41.50 -12.85
CA LYS A 16 -26.19 -40.69 -13.36
C LYS A 16 -25.92 -39.42 -12.54
N ARG A 17 -26.89 -38.94 -11.74
CA ARG A 17 -26.72 -37.76 -10.87
C ARG A 17 -25.98 -38.08 -9.57
N SER A 18 -26.02 -39.35 -9.12
CA SER A 18 -25.32 -39.80 -7.90
C SER A 18 -23.84 -40.14 -8.10
N SER A 19 -23.36 -40.26 -9.34
CA SER A 19 -21.99 -40.68 -9.68
C SER A 19 -21.12 -39.56 -10.27
N LYS A 20 -21.61 -38.31 -10.28
CA LYS A 20 -20.86 -37.10 -10.65
C LYS A 20 -20.58 -36.20 -9.45
N LEU A 21 -20.54 -36.78 -8.25
CA LEU A 21 -20.12 -36.15 -7.00
C LEU A 21 -18.61 -36.35 -6.72
N THR A 22 -17.87 -36.92 -7.66
CA THR A 22 -16.42 -37.05 -7.57
C THR A 22 -15.81 -36.61 -8.89
N LEU A 23 -14.80 -35.73 -8.82
CA LEU A 23 -13.98 -35.24 -9.92
C LEU A 23 -14.50 -34.03 -10.74
N PHE A 24 -14.76 -32.90 -10.06
CA PHE A 24 -14.39 -31.59 -10.61
C PHE A 24 -13.52 -30.87 -9.58
N ASN A 25 -12.29 -31.34 -9.49
CA ASN A 25 -11.20 -30.71 -8.75
C ASN A 25 -10.70 -29.54 -9.60
N HIS A 26 -11.52 -28.51 -9.79
CA HIS A 26 -10.97 -27.22 -10.16
C HIS A 26 -10.26 -26.71 -8.92
N LYS A 27 -8.95 -26.49 -9.05
CA LYS A 27 -8.07 -25.85 -8.07
C LYS A 27 -8.69 -24.51 -7.60
N HIS A 28 -9.66 -24.55 -6.70
CA HIS A 28 -9.70 -23.56 -5.63
C HIS A 28 -8.54 -23.93 -4.73
N ARG A 29 -7.35 -23.46 -5.12
CA ARG A 29 -6.29 -23.25 -4.15
C ARG A 29 -6.95 -22.33 -3.12
N PRO A 30 -7.22 -22.76 -1.88
CA PRO A 30 -7.58 -21.79 -0.86
C PRO A 30 -6.41 -20.80 -0.87
N ILE A 31 -6.69 -19.53 -1.15
CA ILE A 31 -5.67 -18.50 -1.05
C ILE A 31 -5.30 -18.51 0.42
N GLN A 32 -4.23 -19.22 0.75
CA GLN A 32 -3.77 -19.41 2.11
C GLN A 32 -3.05 -18.13 2.51
N VAL A 33 -3.79 -17.01 2.56
CA VAL A 33 -3.31 -15.72 3.03
C VAL A 33 -3.18 -15.85 4.53
N SER A 34 -1.99 -16.25 4.93
CA SER A 34 -1.65 -16.56 6.31
C SER A 34 -1.56 -15.28 7.13
N MET A 35 -1.50 -15.41 8.46
CA MET A 35 -1.08 -14.36 9.38
C MET A 35 0.20 -13.60 8.93
N ALA A 36 1.01 -14.15 8.01
CA ALA A 36 2.13 -13.45 7.41
C ALA A 36 1.72 -12.21 6.60
N THR A 37 0.56 -12.19 5.94
CA THR A 37 0.13 -11.06 5.11
C THR A 37 -0.31 -9.87 5.95
N LEU A 38 -1.08 -10.10 7.04
CA LEU A 38 -1.39 -9.05 8.02
C LEU A 38 -0.14 -8.53 8.74
N ARG A 39 0.82 -9.41 9.06
CA ARG A 39 2.12 -8.99 9.60
C ARG A 39 2.90 -8.14 8.58
N ASN A 40 2.92 -8.54 7.31
CA ASN A 40 3.57 -7.77 6.25
C ASN A 40 2.92 -6.40 6.06
N LEU A 41 1.58 -6.33 6.10
CA LEU A 41 0.83 -5.08 6.06
C LEU A 41 1.28 -4.15 7.20
N LYS A 42 1.29 -4.64 8.43
CA LYS A 42 1.75 -3.89 9.60
C LYS A 42 3.20 -3.41 9.47
N ILE A 43 4.11 -4.25 8.96
CA ILE A 43 5.51 -3.88 8.73
C ILE A 43 5.62 -2.77 7.68
N LYS A 44 4.91 -2.90 6.56
CA LYS A 44 4.90 -1.91 5.47
C LYS A 44 4.29 -0.58 5.94
N THR A 45 3.17 -0.61 6.66
CA THR A 45 2.57 0.56 7.34
C THR A 45 3.59 1.24 8.25
N GLY A 46 4.27 0.47 9.12
CA GLY A 46 5.32 1.02 9.98
C GLY A 46 6.49 1.63 9.22
N SER A 47 6.88 1.05 8.08
CA SER A 47 7.91 1.58 7.20
C SER A 47 7.52 2.91 6.59
N SER A 48 6.34 3.00 5.97
CA SER A 48 5.84 4.23 5.36
C SER A 48 5.70 5.35 6.41
N LYS A 49 5.26 5.04 7.64
CA LYS A 49 5.21 6.02 8.75
C LYS A 49 6.56 6.62 9.08
N ARG A 50 7.63 5.82 9.05
CA ARG A 50 8.99 6.31 9.32
C ARG A 50 9.46 7.26 8.22
N ILE A 51 9.23 6.90 6.95
CA ILE A 51 9.61 7.74 5.81
C ILE A 51 8.82 9.05 5.82
N ILE A 52 7.52 9.05 6.18
CA ILE A 52 6.73 10.28 6.33
C ILE A 52 7.33 11.19 7.40
N LYS A 53 7.75 10.65 8.55
CA LYS A 53 8.40 11.43 9.61
C LYS A 53 9.74 12.01 9.16
N GLU A 54 10.51 11.24 8.40
CA GLU A 54 11.78 11.66 7.79
C GLU A 54 11.55 12.83 6.81
N LEU A 55 10.61 12.67 5.86
CA LEU A 55 10.25 13.71 4.89
C LEU A 55 9.81 15.00 5.60
N ARG A 56 8.93 14.90 6.60
CA ARG A 56 8.50 16.06 7.39
C ARG A 56 9.66 16.75 8.11
N SER A 57 10.67 16.00 8.54
CA SER A 57 11.86 16.59 9.15
C SER A 57 12.67 17.39 8.14
N TYR A 58 12.83 16.88 6.92
CA TYR A 58 13.53 17.60 5.85
C TYR A 58 12.75 18.83 5.38
N GLU A 59 11.43 18.73 5.26
CA GLU A 59 10.56 19.87 4.90
C GLU A 59 10.65 20.99 5.95
N LYS A 60 10.66 20.64 7.25
CA LYS A 60 10.87 21.63 8.33
C LYS A 60 12.24 22.30 8.27
N GLU A 61 13.29 21.56 7.94
CA GLU A 61 14.62 22.16 7.82
C GLU A 61 14.67 23.12 6.62
N VAL A 62 14.06 22.76 5.49
CA VAL A 62 13.92 23.66 4.34
C VAL A 62 13.13 24.91 4.71
N GLU A 63 12.04 24.78 5.46
CA GLU A 63 11.26 25.93 5.96
C GLU A 63 12.11 26.85 6.84
N LYS A 64 12.85 26.28 7.79
CA LYS A 64 13.75 27.02 8.69
C LYS A 64 14.84 27.76 7.92
N GLU A 65 15.54 27.09 7.01
CA GLU A 65 16.61 27.71 6.23
C GLU A 65 16.07 28.73 5.21
N ALA A 66 14.86 28.52 4.69
CA ALA A 66 14.19 29.49 3.82
C ALA A 66 13.80 30.76 4.59
N ALA A 67 13.23 30.61 5.80
CA ALA A 67 12.90 31.74 6.66
C ALA A 67 14.15 32.54 7.04
N LYS A 68 15.24 31.85 7.41
CA LYS A 68 16.53 32.49 7.69
C LYS A 68 17.09 33.23 6.47
N THR A 69 17.02 32.62 5.28
CA THR A 69 17.46 33.27 4.03
C THR A 69 16.65 34.54 3.75
N ALA A 70 15.32 34.49 3.94
CA ALA A 70 14.44 35.64 3.74
C ALA A 70 14.76 36.78 4.74
N ASP A 71 14.94 36.45 6.02
CA ASP A 71 15.31 37.40 7.07
C ASP A 71 16.69 38.06 6.80
N MET A 72 17.68 37.29 6.33
CA MET A 72 18.98 37.84 5.91
C MET A 72 18.85 38.80 4.72
N LYS A 73 17.98 38.50 3.75
CA LYS A 73 17.69 39.40 2.62
C LYS A 73 17.05 40.70 3.09
N GLU A 74 16.06 40.61 3.98
CA GLU A 74 15.35 41.77 4.52
C GLU A 74 16.28 42.68 5.34
N LYS A 75 17.17 42.09 6.14
CA LYS A 75 18.16 42.83 6.94
C LYS A 75 19.33 43.40 6.13
N GLY A 76 19.38 43.15 4.82
CA GLY A 76 20.46 43.61 3.96
C GLY A 76 21.81 43.00 4.33
N ALA A 77 21.83 41.70 4.67
CA ALA A 77 23.06 40.95 4.89
C ALA A 77 24.01 41.09 3.68
N ASP A 78 25.32 40.98 3.92
CA ASP A 78 26.27 41.13 2.84
C ASP A 78 26.11 40.01 1.78
N PRO A 79 26.54 40.26 0.53
CA PRO A 79 26.34 39.30 -0.55
C PRO A 79 27.01 37.94 -0.34
N HIS A 80 28.15 37.89 0.37
CA HIS A 80 28.88 36.66 0.61
C HIS A 80 28.12 35.79 1.63
N ASP A 81 27.71 36.37 2.75
CA ASP A 81 26.94 35.67 3.78
C ASP A 81 25.57 35.21 3.26
N LEU A 82 24.91 36.06 2.46
CA LEU A 82 23.66 35.67 1.82
C LEU A 82 23.86 34.50 0.86
N LYS A 83 24.93 34.52 0.06
CA LYS A 83 25.24 33.43 -0.87
C LYS A 83 25.53 32.12 -0.14
N GLN A 84 26.24 32.19 0.99
CA GLN A 84 26.49 31.03 1.83
C GLN A 84 25.17 30.44 2.36
N GLN A 85 24.27 31.29 2.87
CA GLN A 85 22.97 30.83 3.36
C GLN A 85 22.09 30.23 2.24
N GLU A 86 22.14 30.78 1.04
CA GLU A 86 21.44 30.20 -0.12
C GLU A 86 21.97 28.80 -0.48
N ASN A 87 23.27 28.56 -0.33
CA ASN A 87 23.86 27.23 -0.53
C ASN A 87 23.35 26.25 0.53
N VAL A 88 23.28 26.66 1.80
CA VAL A 88 22.71 25.84 2.89
C VAL A 88 21.26 25.48 2.58
N LEU A 89 20.43 26.44 2.18
CA LEU A 89 19.05 26.18 1.77
C LEU A 89 18.97 25.20 0.57
N ALA A 90 19.86 25.35 -0.41
CA ALA A 90 19.92 24.44 -1.55
C ALA A 90 20.27 23.01 -1.11
N GLU A 91 21.26 22.83 -0.24
CA GLU A 91 21.64 21.53 0.32
C GLU A 91 20.48 20.88 1.08
N SER A 92 19.75 21.63 1.91
CA SER A 92 18.56 21.12 2.60
C SER A 92 17.48 20.64 1.62
N ARG A 93 17.27 21.38 0.51
CA ARG A 93 16.29 21.01 -0.53
C ARG A 93 16.67 19.74 -1.29
N MET A 94 17.97 19.47 -1.47
CA MET A 94 18.45 18.28 -2.18
C MET A 94 18.07 16.96 -1.48
N MET A 95 17.70 16.99 -0.20
CA MET A 95 17.29 15.80 0.56
C MET A 95 15.86 15.34 0.27
N ILE A 96 14.98 16.25 -0.15
CA ILE A 96 13.54 15.98 -0.32
C ILE A 96 13.24 15.01 -1.48
N PRO A 97 13.85 15.15 -2.68
CA PRO A 97 13.46 14.32 -3.83
C PRO A 97 13.65 12.81 -3.61
N ASP A 98 14.78 12.39 -3.05
CA ASP A 98 15.03 10.98 -2.77
C ASP A 98 14.05 10.43 -1.72
N CYS A 99 13.80 11.19 -0.65
CA CYS A 99 12.87 10.80 0.39
C CYS A 99 11.44 10.63 -0.15
N ARG A 100 10.99 11.53 -1.03
CA ARG A 100 9.69 11.41 -1.73
C ARG A 100 9.62 10.18 -2.60
N LYS A 101 10.66 9.90 -3.40
CA LYS A 101 10.73 8.70 -4.22
C LYS A 101 10.66 7.42 -3.38
N ARG A 102 11.37 7.38 -2.25
CA ARG A 102 11.29 6.26 -1.29
C ARG A 102 9.90 6.13 -0.67
N LEU A 103 9.24 7.25 -0.36
CA LEU A 103 7.89 7.26 0.17
C LEU A 103 6.88 6.70 -0.85
N GLU A 104 6.93 7.19 -2.08
CA GLU A 104 6.09 6.73 -3.19
C GLU A 104 6.22 5.22 -3.41
N ALA A 105 7.45 4.71 -3.48
CA ALA A 105 7.70 3.28 -3.61
C ALA A 105 7.13 2.49 -2.41
N SER A 106 7.35 2.99 -1.19
CA SER A 106 6.82 2.33 0.02
C SER A 106 5.30 2.35 0.09
N LEU A 107 4.64 3.41 -0.38
CA LEU A 107 3.18 3.52 -0.42
C LEU A 107 2.58 2.65 -1.53
N ALA A 108 3.23 2.56 -2.69
CA ALA A 108 2.82 1.64 -3.75
C ALA A 108 2.86 0.18 -3.27
N ASP A 109 3.94 -0.20 -2.60
CA ASP A 109 4.09 -1.50 -1.95
C ASP A 109 3.03 -1.78 -0.89
N LEU A 110 2.68 -0.77 -0.09
CA LEU A 110 1.63 -0.86 0.92
C LEU A 110 0.26 -1.05 0.27
N LYS A 111 -0.07 -0.25 -0.75
CA LYS A 111 -1.31 -0.33 -1.54
C LYS A 111 -1.47 -1.73 -2.16
N ALA A 112 -0.43 -2.28 -2.79
CA ALA A 112 -0.47 -3.62 -3.35
C ALA A 112 -0.77 -4.70 -2.30
N THR A 113 -0.14 -4.62 -1.13
CA THR A 113 -0.38 -5.56 -0.02
C THR A 113 -1.79 -5.42 0.54
N LEU A 114 -2.33 -4.21 0.55
CA LEU A 114 -3.67 -3.91 1.04
C LEU A 114 -4.74 -4.51 0.13
N GLU A 115 -4.58 -4.41 -1.19
CA GLU A 115 -5.47 -5.05 -2.16
C GLU A 115 -5.45 -6.59 -2.02
N GLU A 116 -4.28 -7.21 -1.84
CA GLU A 116 -4.19 -8.66 -1.57
C GLU A 116 -4.96 -9.08 -0.30
N VAL A 117 -4.90 -8.26 0.75
CA VAL A 117 -5.64 -8.51 2.01
C VAL A 117 -7.16 -8.35 1.81
N LYS A 118 -7.59 -7.36 1.02
CA LYS A 118 -9.00 -7.13 0.67
C LYS A 118 -9.60 -8.28 -0.13
N GLU A 119 -8.89 -8.77 -1.14
CA GLU A 119 -9.30 -9.94 -1.93
C GLU A 119 -9.47 -11.20 -1.06
N SER A 120 -8.78 -11.24 0.08
CA SER A 120 -8.81 -12.35 1.02
C SER A 120 -9.90 -12.24 2.09
N ASN A 121 -10.73 -11.18 2.05
CA ASN A 121 -11.82 -10.87 2.99
C ASN A 121 -11.39 -10.93 4.48
N GLN A 122 -10.14 -10.56 4.76
CA GLN A 122 -9.62 -10.49 6.12
C GLN A 122 -10.05 -9.18 6.78
N GLN A 123 -10.27 -9.22 8.10
CA GLN A 123 -10.64 -8.06 8.92
C GLN A 123 -9.62 -7.91 10.03
N GLY A 124 -9.20 -6.67 10.29
CA GLY A 124 -8.27 -6.34 11.37
C GLY A 124 -7.95 -4.85 11.41
N PRO A 125 -7.63 -4.30 12.59
CA PRO A 125 -7.32 -2.86 12.75
C PRO A 125 -6.10 -2.41 11.92
N GLU A 126 -5.24 -3.33 11.52
CA GLU A 126 -4.11 -3.07 10.63
C GLU A 126 -4.54 -2.60 9.23
N ILE A 127 -5.74 -2.98 8.78
CA ILE A 127 -6.29 -2.59 7.48
C ILE A 127 -6.72 -1.13 7.53
N ASP A 128 -7.49 -0.73 8.54
CA ASP A 128 -7.97 0.66 8.71
C ASP A 128 -6.78 1.66 8.79
N GLU A 129 -5.73 1.26 9.50
CA GLU A 129 -4.50 2.05 9.63
C GLU A 129 -3.75 2.18 8.30
N ALA A 130 -3.68 1.09 7.53
CA ALA A 130 -3.05 1.08 6.21
C ALA A 130 -3.87 1.87 5.18
N GLU A 131 -5.21 1.81 5.23
CA GLU A 131 -6.10 2.59 4.36
C GLU A 131 -5.95 4.08 4.60
N THR A 132 -5.95 4.51 5.86
CA THR A 132 -5.73 5.91 6.23
C THR A 132 -4.40 6.44 5.66
N MET A 133 -3.38 5.59 5.58
CA MET A 133 -2.08 5.96 5.01
C MET A 133 -2.04 5.90 3.48
N GLY A 134 -2.73 4.94 2.86
CA GLY A 134 -2.81 4.80 1.41
C GLY A 134 -3.59 5.93 0.74
N MET A 135 -4.44 6.63 1.49
CA MET A 135 -5.20 7.82 1.04
C MET A 135 -4.44 9.14 1.21
N VAL A 136 -3.22 9.13 1.76
CA VAL A 136 -2.37 10.34 1.81
C VAL A 136 -1.74 10.52 0.43
N GLU A 137 -2.52 11.06 -0.51
CA GLU A 137 -2.05 11.67 -1.76
C GLU A 137 -1.85 13.18 -1.60
#